data_AF-A0A9D6VAA6-F1
#
_entry.id   AF-A0A9D6VAA6-F1
#
_cell.length_a   1.000
_cell.length_b   1.000
_cell.length_c   1.000
_cell.angle_alpha   90.00
_cell.angle_beta   90.00
_cell.angle_gamma   90.00
#
_symmetry.space_group_name_H-M   'P 1'
#
loop_
_entity.id
_entity.type
_entity.pdbx_description
1 polymer ?
#
loop_
_entity_poly.entity_id
_entity_poly.type
_entity_poly.pdbx_seq_one_letter_code
_entity_poly.pdbx_strand_id
1 'polypeptide(L)'
;MGTWYEFKCPGCGYAAEVSGGDDVGMNTVTTTIACKTCKKLLDVVISEEPWAVTLSEPGLPLNPDFQPTIRCEKSARHKVERWTFPGPCPKCGTMMEQGEIIACWD
;
A
#
# COMPACT_ATOMS: atom_id res chain seq x y z
N MET A 1 12.47 3.60 -6.89
CA MET A 1 12.66 2.53 -5.91
C MET A 1 11.58 2.74 -4.89
N GLY A 2 10.70 1.76 -4.76
CA GLY A 2 9.71 1.82 -3.70
C GLY A 2 10.36 1.67 -2.33
N THR A 3 9.64 2.05 -1.28
CA THR A 3 10.14 2.04 0.09
C THR A 3 9.11 1.43 1.01
N TRP A 4 9.52 0.43 1.79
CA TRP A 4 8.72 -0.10 2.88
C TRP A 4 9.05 0.58 4.20
N TYR A 5 7.99 0.88 4.94
CA TYR A 5 8.04 1.40 6.30
C TYR A 5 7.37 0.43 7.25
N GLU A 6 7.77 0.49 8.51
CA GLU A 6 7.03 -0.15 9.58
C GLU A 6 5.86 0.74 9.99
N PHE A 7 4.65 0.21 10.01
CA PHE A 7 3.48 0.87 10.59
C PHE A 7 3.02 0.13 11.83
N LYS A 8 2.93 0.83 12.96
CA LYS A 8 2.52 0.28 14.25
C LYS A 8 1.23 0.91 14.74
N CYS A 9 0.33 0.08 15.24
CA CYS A 9 -0.93 0.53 15.83
C CYS A 9 -0.78 0.65 17.35
N PRO A 10 -0.88 1.86 17.93
CA PRO A 10 -0.76 2.04 19.39
C PRO A 10 -1.95 1.44 20.15
N GLY A 11 -3.12 1.30 19.51
CA GLY A 11 -4.34 0.79 20.16
C GLY A 11 -4.38 -0.74 20.38
N CYS A 12 -3.85 -1.54 19.45
CA CYS A 12 -3.92 -3.01 19.54
C CYS A 12 -2.58 -3.73 19.33
N GLY A 13 -1.49 -3.00 19.15
CA GLY A 13 -0.15 -3.57 18.94
C GLY A 13 0.07 -4.22 17.57
N TYR A 14 -0.88 -4.10 16.64
CA TYR A 14 -0.71 -4.59 15.27
C TYR A 14 0.41 -3.83 14.55
N ALA A 15 1.27 -4.56 13.83
CA ALA A 15 2.30 -3.99 12.97
C ALA A 15 2.19 -4.53 11.54
N ALA A 16 2.61 -3.73 10.57
CA ALA A 16 2.71 -4.09 9.15
C ALA A 16 3.94 -3.43 8.52
N GLU A 17 4.54 -4.13 7.55
CA GLU A 17 5.64 -3.61 6.73
C GLU A 17 5.08 -3.43 5.32
N VAL A 18 4.85 -2.19 4.93
CA VAL A 18 4.19 -1.81 3.66
C VAL A 18 4.68 -0.43 3.21
N SER A 19 4.41 -0.05 1.97
CA SER A 19 4.77 1.28 1.46
C SER A 19 3.97 2.42 2.09
N GLY A 20 2.75 2.14 2.54
CA GLY A 20 1.88 3.11 3.21
C GLY A 20 1.09 4.02 2.27
N GLY A 21 0.85 3.57 1.03
CA GLY A 21 0.13 4.31 0.01
C GLY A 21 0.44 3.77 -1.38
N ASP A 22 0.23 4.60 -2.40
CA ASP A 22 0.75 4.32 -3.74
C ASP A 22 2.27 4.49 -3.75
N ASP A 23 2.99 3.55 -4.37
CA ASP A 23 4.45 3.56 -4.40
C ASP A 23 4.98 2.96 -5.70
N VAL A 24 6.14 3.44 -6.13
CA VAL A 24 6.66 3.22 -7.48
C VAL A 24 8.07 2.66 -7.43
N GLY A 25 8.14 1.43 -7.90
CA GLY A 25 9.37 0.75 -8.20
C GLY A 25 9.88 0.93 -9.61
N MET A 26 11.07 0.42 -9.89
CA MET A 26 11.63 0.42 -11.25
C MET A 26 10.79 -0.43 -12.20
N ASN A 27 10.28 -1.57 -11.73
CA ASN A 27 9.54 -2.53 -12.54
C ASN A 27 8.05 -2.59 -12.23
N THR A 28 7.62 -2.16 -11.04
CA THR A 28 6.22 -2.31 -10.63
C THR A 28 5.70 -1.10 -9.87
N VAL A 29 4.39 -0.97 -9.87
CA VAL A 29 3.66 0.03 -9.09
C VAL A 29 2.78 -0.71 -8.12
N THR A 30 2.85 -0.33 -6.84
CA THR A 30 2.05 -0.93 -5.78
C THR A 30 1.12 0.10 -5.15
N THR A 31 0.10 -0.40 -4.47
CA THR A 31 -0.72 0.40 -3.56
C THR A 31 -0.94 -0.39 -2.28
N THR A 32 -0.83 0.27 -1.14
CA THR A 32 -1.20 -0.34 0.14
C THR A 32 -2.71 -0.44 0.24
N ILE A 33 -3.20 -1.61 0.61
CA ILE A 33 -4.61 -1.90 0.87
C ILE A 33 -4.84 -2.36 2.30
N ALA A 34 -5.99 -1.98 2.85
CA ALA A 34 -6.53 -2.55 4.07
C ALA A 34 -7.54 -3.65 3.70
N CYS A 35 -7.15 -4.90 3.90
CA CYS A 35 -8.07 -6.02 3.76
C CYS A 35 -8.89 -6.17 5.05
N LYS A 36 -10.18 -5.83 4.99
CA LYS A 36 -11.10 -5.88 6.15
C LYS A 36 -11.44 -7.31 6.57
N THR A 37 -11.35 -8.26 5.64
CA THR A 37 -11.55 -9.69 5.93
C THR A 37 -10.31 -10.29 6.61
N CYS A 38 -9.11 -10.05 6.06
CA CYS A 38 -7.86 -10.54 6.66
C CYS A 38 -7.45 -9.74 7.90
N LYS A 39 -7.96 -8.52 8.05
CA LYS A 39 -7.56 -7.51 9.05
C LYS A 39 -6.05 -7.22 9.02
N LYS A 40 -5.52 -7.00 7.81
CA LYS A 40 -4.11 -6.70 7.55
C LYS A 40 -3.95 -5.58 6.53
N LEU A 41 -2.84 -4.85 6.63
CA LEU A 41 -2.31 -4.03 5.54
C LEU A 41 -1.42 -4.92 4.65
N LEU A 42 -1.50 -4.70 3.34
CA LEU A 42 -0.76 -5.43 2.32
C LEU A 42 -0.47 -4.47 1.16
N ASP A 43 0.72 -4.54 0.57
CA ASP A 43 0.94 -3.96 -0.75
C ASP A 43 0.48 -4.92 -1.83
N VAL A 44 -0.18 -4.38 -2.84
CA VAL A 44 -0.62 -5.13 -4.01
C VAL A 44 -0.14 -4.45 -5.27
N VAL A 45 0.36 -5.24 -6.22
CA VAL A 45 0.77 -4.74 -7.53
C VAL A 45 -0.47 -4.26 -8.29
N ILE A 46 -0.41 -3.02 -8.74
CA ILE A 46 -1.45 -2.39 -9.55
C ILE A 46 -1.02 -2.16 -10.99
N SER A 47 0.28 -2.19 -11.28
CA SER A 47 0.84 -2.22 -12.63
C SER A 47 2.24 -2.85 -12.63
N GLU A 48 2.56 -3.61 -13.68
CA GLU A 48 3.92 -4.05 -14.02
C GLU A 48 4.57 -3.15 -15.08
N GLU A 49 3.89 -2.07 -15.47
CA GLU A 49 4.36 -1.08 -16.44
C GLU A 49 4.31 0.31 -15.78
N PRO A 50 5.30 0.68 -14.95
CA PRO A 50 5.27 1.94 -14.20
C PRO A 50 5.10 3.17 -15.10
N TRP A 51 5.83 3.20 -16.21
CA TRP A 51 5.82 4.26 -17.21
C TRP A 51 4.48 4.44 -17.94
N ALA A 52 3.56 3.46 -17.88
CA ALA A 52 2.23 3.57 -18.45
C ALA A 52 1.21 4.20 -17.47
N VAL A 53 1.50 4.21 -16.17
CA VAL A 53 0.53 4.56 -15.12
C VAL A 53 0.97 5.69 -14.20
N THR A 54 2.24 6.09 -14.25
CA THR A 54 2.74 7.33 -13.62
C THR A 54 2.64 8.51 -14.59
N LEU A 55 2.54 9.73 -14.06
CA LEU A 55 2.66 10.93 -14.89
C LEU A 55 4.07 10.95 -15.50
N SER A 56 4.21 10.78 -16.82
CA SER A 56 5.34 11.04 -17.75
C SER A 56 6.83 10.98 -17.33
N GLU A 57 7.21 10.76 -16.07
CA GLU A 57 8.58 10.62 -15.56
C GLU A 57 8.62 9.62 -14.37
N PRO A 58 9.73 8.90 -14.16
CA PRO A 58 9.91 8.01 -13.00
C PRO A 58 9.90 8.78 -11.68
N GLY A 59 9.14 8.28 -10.69
CA GLY A 59 9.04 8.91 -9.36
C GLY A 59 7.97 10.00 -9.24
N LEU A 60 7.19 10.25 -10.30
CA LEU A 60 5.98 11.07 -10.24
C LEU A 60 4.77 10.26 -9.74
N PRO A 61 3.75 10.91 -9.17
CA PRO A 61 2.55 10.24 -8.68
C PRO A 61 1.81 9.51 -9.80
N LEU A 62 0.93 8.58 -9.39
CA LEU A 62 0.04 7.89 -10.32
C LEU A 62 -0.77 8.90 -11.15
N ASN A 63 -1.02 8.56 -12.41
CA ASN A 63 -1.97 9.27 -13.23
C ASN A 63 -3.35 9.25 -12.53
N PRO A 64 -3.98 10.41 -12.27
CA PRO A 64 -5.30 10.48 -11.61
C PRO A 64 -6.40 9.68 -12.32
N ASP A 65 -6.29 9.52 -13.64
CA ASP A 65 -7.24 8.76 -14.45
C ASP A 65 -7.00 7.23 -14.37
N PHE A 66 -5.88 6.79 -13.80
CA PHE A 66 -5.58 5.39 -13.61
C PHE A 66 -6.39 4.80 -12.46
N GLN A 67 -7.36 3.94 -12.79
CA GLN A 67 -8.19 3.23 -11.83
C GLN A 67 -7.81 1.75 -11.78
N PRO A 68 -6.86 1.34 -10.92
CA PRO A 68 -6.45 -0.04 -10.84
C PRO A 68 -7.50 -0.89 -10.12
N THR A 69 -7.57 -2.15 -10.51
CA THR A 69 -8.34 -3.14 -9.77
C THR A 69 -7.53 -3.62 -8.57
N ILE A 70 -7.97 -3.26 -7.36
CA ILE A 70 -7.35 -3.71 -6.11
C ILE A 70 -8.00 -5.01 -5.60
N ARG A 71 -7.18 -6.00 -5.24
CA ARG A 71 -7.65 -7.30 -4.72
C ARG A 71 -6.69 -7.83 -3.66
N CYS A 72 -7.20 -8.59 -2.71
CA CYS A 72 -6.35 -9.29 -1.75
C CYS A 72 -5.70 -10.50 -2.42
N GLU A 73 -4.39 -10.70 -2.20
CA GLU A 73 -3.62 -11.88 -2.67
C GLU A 73 -4.28 -13.22 -2.29
N LYS A 74 -4.94 -13.29 -1.14
CA LYS A 74 -5.53 -14.54 -0.63
C LYS A 74 -6.82 -14.91 -1.34
N SER A 75 -7.59 -13.91 -1.74
CA SER A 75 -8.90 -14.10 -2.36
C SER A 75 -9.42 -12.78 -2.93
N ALA A 76 -9.86 -12.83 -4.19
CA ALA A 76 -10.54 -11.72 -4.85
C ALA A 76 -11.91 -11.37 -4.22
N ARG A 77 -12.47 -12.24 -3.37
CA ARG A 77 -13.76 -12.00 -2.68
C ARG A 77 -13.61 -11.21 -1.38
N HIS A 78 -12.39 -11.02 -0.89
CA HIS A 78 -12.19 -10.27 0.35
C HIS A 78 -12.52 -8.79 0.16
N LYS A 79 -13.13 -8.20 1.19
CA LYS A 79 -13.39 -6.76 1.20
C LYS A 79 -12.08 -6.02 1.43
N VAL A 80 -11.63 -5.30 0.40
CA VAL A 80 -10.40 -4.50 0.43
C VAL A 80 -10.73 -3.03 0.13
N GLU A 81 -9.95 -2.15 0.73
CA GLU A 81 -10.02 -0.70 0.51
C GLU A 81 -8.58 -0.19 0.36
N ARG A 82 -8.37 0.83 -0.46
CA ARG A 82 -7.08 1.54 -0.50
C ARG A 82 -6.78 2.12 0.88
N TRP A 83 -5.50 2.09 1.24
CA TRP A 83 -5.01 2.60 2.50
C TRP A 83 -3.81 3.50 2.25
N THR A 84 -3.82 4.69 2.85
CA THR A 84 -2.76 5.68 2.72
C THR A 84 -2.43 6.19 4.11
N PHE A 85 -1.16 6.42 4.40
CA PHE A 85 -0.75 7.08 5.63
C PHE A 85 -1.01 8.60 5.56
N PRO A 86 -1.50 9.24 6.64
CA PRO A 86 -2.02 8.64 7.87
C PRO A 86 -3.33 7.87 7.68
N GLY A 87 -3.43 6.67 8.25
CA GLY A 87 -4.57 5.78 8.02
C GLY A 87 -4.95 4.89 9.23
N PRO A 88 -6.19 4.37 9.26
CA PRO A 88 -6.70 3.60 10.38
C PRO A 88 -6.21 2.15 10.38
N CYS A 89 -6.01 1.59 11.55
CA CYS A 89 -5.66 0.19 11.74
C CYS A 89 -6.79 -0.73 11.22
N PRO A 90 -6.47 -1.75 10.39
CA PRO A 90 -7.48 -2.67 9.87
C PRO A 90 -8.09 -3.59 10.93
N LYS A 91 -7.52 -3.64 12.15
CA LYS A 91 -8.01 -4.46 13.27
C LYS A 91 -8.95 -3.71 14.21
N CYS A 92 -8.57 -2.50 14.64
CA CYS A 92 -9.28 -1.75 15.68
C CYS A 92 -9.71 -0.34 15.26
N GLY A 93 -9.29 0.15 14.10
CA GLY A 93 -9.65 1.49 13.59
C GLY A 93 -8.81 2.65 14.13
N THR A 94 -7.96 2.43 15.16
CA THR A 94 -7.03 3.46 15.66
C THR A 94 -6.04 3.87 14.58
N MET A 95 -5.71 5.17 14.48
CA MET A 95 -4.69 5.64 13.52
C MET A 95 -3.34 4.97 13.79
N MET A 96 -2.69 4.50 12.73
CA MET A 96 -1.37 3.88 12.82
C MET A 96 -0.28 4.95 12.77
N GLU A 97 0.83 4.66 13.44
CA GLU A 97 2.04 5.47 13.46
C GLU A 97 3.05 4.88 12.47
N GLN A 98 3.72 5.76 11.72
CA GLN A 98 4.82 5.37 10.84
C GLN A 98 6.13 5.36 11.63
N GLY A 99 6.83 4.24 11.56
CA GLY A 99 8.14 4.01 12.16
C GLY A 99 9.27 4.18 11.13
N GLU A 100 10.27 3.32 11.24
CA GLU A 100 11.48 3.39 10.43
C GLU A 100 11.27 2.85 9.00
N ILE A 101 12.20 3.21 8.11
CA ILE A 101 12.35 2.55 6.81
C ILE A 101 12.88 1.14 7.05
N ILE A 102 12.16 0.13 6.56
CA ILE A 102 12.55 -1.27 6.69
C ILE A 102 13.43 -1.70 5.52
N ALA A 103 13.04 -1.34 4.30
CA ALA A 103 13.79 -1.67 3.10
C ALA A 103 13.38 -0.76 1.93
N CYS A 104 14.33 -0.49 1.04
CA CYS A 104 13.98 -0.07 -0.32
C CYS A 104 13.74 -1.32 -1.16
N TRP A 105 12.72 -1.27 -2.00
CA TRP A 105 12.42 -2.31 -2.97
C TRP A 105 12.52 -1.76 -4.39
N ASP A 106 12.56 -2.70 -5.31
CA ASP A 106 12.76 -2.58 -6.76
C ASP A 106 12.27 -1.25 -7.34
#